data_AF-A0A7J2L7U8-F1
#
_entry.id   AF-A0A7J2L7U8-F1
#
_cell.length_a   1.000
_cell.length_b   1.000
_cell.length_c   1.000
_cell.angle_alpha   90.00
_cell.angle_beta   90.00
_cell.angle_gamma   90.00
#
_symmetry.space_group_name_H-M   'P 1'
#
loop_
_entity.id
_entity.type
_entity.pdbx_description
1 polymer ?
#
loop_
_entity_poly.entity_id
_entity_poly.type
_entity_poly.pdbx_seq_one_letter_code
_entity_poly.pdbx_strand_id
1 'polypeptide(L)'
;MSLRYSPFIFEDYVPREKFFDRKSELDFFIRSVSVKRKMLLCIVAPLKYGKTSLMMRYLDVLEDFEDIIPIYINLKKKEKPILFIVRELEKSGIGIQEIYEECLGKKSLEPLFDAINNLLNKKGKWLFLLFDEFHLLPSRVRHEGFYAGFSDEDLFGFFRSFAEGARISYVVCGSVIEPLMKALDVWGGRFQMIYLGPFSRDDAVDMLKKLFKEGDMEISEEDAIAVAEAAGYHPFYMQFMGHHIYMESRINRYSLRKAKNELYKFLLPIFEDYFERILSINDSLQVLEKILNKGIFKPREIPIVAKLRRMGIIRPTNADYEFVDPLFRRYIENILKGYKPSEVVVVGHWAERIVGNYLLKRGYIPYYSHDSRGTFDIYVKIKDKNVGIQVKYTSSGRVRLSESEANEILYTARELNWIPIIALVSKRINFFRNIRSGEYKESEGSEDIEELLD
;
A
#
# COMPACT_ATOMS: atom_id res chain seq x y z
N MET A 1 31.24 13.06 -11.69
CA MET A 1 30.37 12.27 -10.79
C MET A 1 29.44 11.45 -11.65
N SER A 2 29.53 10.12 -11.59
CA SER A 2 28.54 9.26 -12.26
C SER A 2 27.18 9.44 -11.58
N LEU A 3 26.13 9.68 -12.36
CA LEU A 3 24.75 9.71 -11.86
C LEU A 3 24.43 8.35 -11.24
N ARG A 4 24.27 8.29 -9.92
CA ARG A 4 23.80 7.08 -9.21
C ARG A 4 22.31 6.98 -9.42
N TYR A 5 21.87 6.01 -10.20
CA TYR A 5 20.44 5.69 -10.33
C TYR A 5 19.99 4.93 -9.08
N SER A 6 18.82 5.28 -8.55
CA SER A 6 18.21 4.58 -7.42
C SER A 6 17.70 3.21 -7.86
N PRO A 7 18.03 2.12 -7.15
CA PRO A 7 17.48 0.80 -7.46
C PRO A 7 15.99 0.71 -7.13
N PHE A 8 15.50 1.57 -6.23
CA PHE A 8 14.10 1.70 -5.82
C PHE A 8 13.28 2.47 -6.87
N ILE A 9 12.15 1.88 -7.27
CA ILE A 9 11.24 2.39 -8.30
C ILE A 9 9.88 2.70 -7.67
N PHE A 10 9.62 3.98 -7.43
CA PHE A 10 8.37 4.44 -6.81
C PHE A 10 7.55 5.39 -7.70
N GLU A 11 8.12 5.85 -8.82
CA GLU A 11 7.45 6.75 -9.77
C GLU A 11 6.77 6.00 -10.93
N ASP A 12 7.28 4.81 -11.27
CA ASP A 12 6.82 3.98 -12.39
C ASP A 12 6.42 2.57 -11.96
N TYR A 13 5.87 1.79 -12.91
CA TYR A 13 5.62 0.36 -12.69
C TYR A 13 6.94 -0.39 -12.52
N VAL A 14 6.89 -1.44 -11.70
CA VAL A 14 8.08 -2.24 -11.39
C VAL A 14 8.29 -3.27 -12.51
N PRO A 15 9.47 -3.31 -13.15
CA PRO A 15 9.74 -4.24 -14.23
C PRO A 15 9.84 -5.69 -13.72
N ARG A 16 9.76 -6.65 -14.63
CA ARG A 16 9.63 -8.09 -14.34
C ARG A 16 10.71 -8.61 -13.37
N GLU A 17 11.96 -8.25 -13.62
CA GLU A 17 13.13 -8.68 -12.85
C GLU A 17 13.18 -8.09 -11.42
N LYS A 18 12.44 -7.00 -11.21
CA LYS A 18 12.26 -6.32 -9.93
C LYS A 18 10.88 -6.56 -9.32
N PHE A 19 10.02 -7.37 -9.94
CA PHE A 19 8.71 -7.67 -9.38
C PHE A 19 8.88 -8.58 -8.17
N PHE A 20 8.64 -8.03 -6.98
CA PHE A 20 8.73 -8.75 -5.71
C PHE A 20 7.37 -9.20 -5.22
N ASP A 21 7.36 -10.43 -4.72
CA ASP A 21 6.24 -11.03 -4.01
C ASP A 21 4.93 -10.99 -4.83
N ARG A 22 3.77 -11.26 -4.24
CA ARG A 22 2.48 -11.60 -4.88
C ARG A 22 2.39 -13.04 -5.37
N LYS A 23 3.14 -13.96 -4.77
CA LYS A 23 3.07 -15.40 -5.10
C LYS A 23 1.65 -15.92 -4.97
N SER A 24 0.93 -15.57 -3.90
CA SER A 24 -0.43 -16.02 -3.68
C SER A 24 -1.40 -15.59 -4.77
N GLU A 25 -1.29 -14.34 -5.23
CA GLU A 25 -2.12 -13.73 -6.27
C GLU A 25 -1.76 -14.32 -7.65
N LEU A 26 -0.45 -14.49 -7.93
CA LEU A 26 0.03 -15.14 -9.14
C LEU A 26 -0.37 -16.61 -9.20
N ASP A 27 -0.19 -17.37 -8.13
CA ASP A 27 -0.57 -18.79 -8.04
C ASP A 27 -2.08 -18.95 -8.17
N PHE A 28 -2.85 -18.05 -7.56
CA PHE A 28 -4.30 -18.01 -7.75
C PHE A 28 -4.65 -17.77 -9.22
N PHE A 29 -4.02 -16.78 -9.87
CA PHE A 29 -4.25 -16.44 -11.27
C PHE A 29 -3.87 -17.59 -12.21
N ILE A 30 -2.65 -18.13 -12.07
CA ILE A 30 -2.12 -19.24 -12.86
C ILE A 30 -3.04 -20.46 -12.73
N ARG A 31 -3.41 -20.85 -11.51
CA ARG A 31 -4.33 -21.98 -11.28
C ARG A 31 -5.70 -21.73 -11.92
N SER A 32 -6.24 -20.53 -11.76
CA SER A 32 -7.54 -20.17 -12.33
C SER A 32 -7.53 -20.27 -13.84
N VAL A 33 -6.56 -19.63 -14.50
CA VAL A 33 -6.39 -19.66 -15.96
C VAL A 33 -6.17 -21.08 -16.44
N SER A 34 -5.32 -21.86 -15.75
CA SER A 34 -5.00 -23.25 -16.11
C SER A 34 -6.20 -24.18 -16.09
N VAL A 35 -7.10 -24.01 -15.11
CA VAL A 35 -8.31 -24.84 -14.97
C VAL A 35 -9.45 -24.36 -15.87
N LYS A 36 -9.65 -23.04 -15.96
CA LYS A 36 -10.76 -22.46 -16.73
C LYS A 36 -10.33 -21.11 -17.32
N ARG A 37 -10.42 -21.01 -18.65
CA ARG A 37 -10.09 -19.78 -19.37
C ARG A 37 -11.07 -18.63 -19.12
N LYS A 38 -12.31 -18.94 -18.77
CA LYS A 38 -13.34 -17.93 -18.49
C LYS A 38 -13.15 -17.31 -17.12
N MET A 39 -12.83 -16.02 -17.08
CA MET A 39 -12.54 -15.29 -15.85
C MET A 39 -12.96 -13.82 -15.93
N LEU A 40 -13.53 -13.33 -14.83
CA LEU A 40 -13.76 -11.91 -14.56
C LEU A 40 -13.06 -11.58 -13.26
N LEU A 41 -11.91 -10.92 -13.34
CA LEU A 41 -11.05 -10.63 -12.21
C LEU A 41 -10.91 -9.13 -12.01
N CYS A 42 -11.13 -8.64 -10.80
CA CYS A 42 -10.86 -7.26 -10.44
C CYS A 42 -9.77 -7.19 -9.38
N ILE A 43 -8.72 -6.42 -9.67
CA ILE A 43 -7.67 -6.08 -8.73
C ILE A 43 -8.06 -4.77 -8.05
N VAL A 44 -8.44 -4.85 -6.78
CA VAL A 44 -8.69 -3.69 -5.92
C VAL A 44 -7.46 -3.45 -5.06
N ALA A 45 -6.91 -2.26 -5.18
CA ALA A 45 -5.88 -1.83 -4.27
C ALA A 45 -5.91 -0.30 -4.15
N PRO A 46 -5.55 0.26 -2.99
CA PRO A 46 -5.31 1.68 -2.85
C PRO A 46 -4.21 2.15 -3.79
N LEU A 47 -4.02 3.47 -3.83
CA LEU A 47 -2.97 4.09 -4.63
C LEU A 47 -1.61 3.42 -4.34
N LYS A 48 -0.85 3.11 -5.40
CA LYS A 48 0.54 2.64 -5.32
C LYS A 48 0.81 1.26 -4.65
N TYR A 49 -0.17 0.35 -4.61
CA TYR A 49 0.03 -1.05 -4.17
C TYR A 49 0.59 -2.01 -5.25
N GLY A 50 0.99 -1.50 -6.42
CA GLY A 50 1.57 -2.31 -7.51
C GLY A 50 0.55 -2.95 -8.46
N LYS A 51 -0.65 -2.37 -8.61
CA LYS A 51 -1.71 -2.90 -9.51
C LYS A 51 -1.23 -3.10 -10.95
N THR A 52 -0.68 -2.04 -11.55
CA THR A 52 -0.16 -2.09 -12.93
C THR A 52 0.97 -3.09 -13.05
N SER A 53 1.90 -3.13 -12.08
CA SER A 53 2.97 -4.15 -12.06
C SER A 53 2.38 -5.57 -12.04
N LEU A 54 1.35 -5.84 -11.22
CA LEU A 54 0.69 -7.15 -11.19
C LEU A 54 -0.06 -7.45 -12.50
N MET A 55 -0.70 -6.47 -13.12
CA MET A 55 -1.34 -6.65 -14.43
C MET A 55 -0.32 -7.02 -15.52
N MET A 56 0.85 -6.39 -15.53
CA MET A 56 1.92 -6.75 -16.46
C MET A 56 2.41 -8.18 -16.21
N ARG A 57 2.51 -8.61 -14.95
CA ARG A 57 2.86 -10.01 -14.66
C ARG A 57 1.77 -10.99 -15.07
N TYR A 58 0.50 -10.62 -14.97
CA TYR A 58 -0.59 -11.43 -15.53
C TYR A 58 -0.53 -11.48 -17.05
N LEU A 59 -0.16 -10.39 -17.72
CA LEU A 59 0.08 -10.39 -19.16
C LEU A 59 1.17 -11.40 -19.54
N ASP A 60 2.33 -11.33 -18.89
CA ASP A 60 3.44 -12.26 -19.13
C ASP A 60 3.01 -13.73 -18.93
N VAL A 61 2.23 -14.02 -17.88
CA VAL A 61 1.71 -15.37 -17.61
C VAL A 61 0.76 -15.83 -18.70
N LEU A 62 -0.08 -14.95 -19.23
CA LEU A 62 -1.04 -15.31 -20.28
C LEU A 62 -0.36 -15.54 -21.63
N GLU A 63 0.77 -14.87 -21.91
CA GLU A 63 1.56 -15.07 -23.12
C GLU A 63 2.18 -16.48 -23.19
N ASP A 64 2.37 -17.15 -22.05
CA ASP A 64 2.83 -18.56 -22.00
C ASP A 64 1.76 -19.56 -22.49
N PHE A 65 0.50 -19.14 -22.68
CA PHE A 65 -0.58 -20.00 -23.15
C PHE A 65 -0.88 -19.78 -24.64
N GLU A 66 -0.57 -20.78 -25.47
CA GLU A 66 -0.79 -20.69 -26.93
C GLU A 66 -2.25 -20.42 -27.30
N ASP A 67 -3.22 -20.90 -26.52
CA ASP A 67 -4.66 -20.72 -26.79
C ASP A 67 -5.21 -19.35 -26.36
N ILE A 68 -4.39 -18.47 -25.79
CA ILE A 68 -4.78 -17.16 -25.27
C ILE A 68 -4.21 -16.04 -26.13
N ILE A 69 -5.02 -15.00 -26.35
CA ILE A 69 -4.63 -13.72 -26.92
C ILE A 69 -4.78 -12.67 -25.82
N PRO A 70 -3.70 -12.28 -25.13
CA PRO A 70 -3.77 -11.29 -24.08
C PRO A 70 -3.56 -9.87 -24.64
N ILE A 71 -4.39 -8.92 -24.20
CA ILE A 71 -4.30 -7.51 -24.61
C ILE A 71 -4.35 -6.62 -23.37
N TYR A 72 -3.24 -5.92 -23.08
CA TYR A 72 -3.20 -4.90 -22.03
C TYR A 72 -3.59 -3.52 -22.56
N ILE A 73 -4.55 -2.88 -21.88
CA ILE A 73 -5.19 -1.64 -22.30
C ILE A 73 -5.13 -0.63 -21.16
N ASN A 74 -4.25 0.36 -21.29
CA ASN A 74 -4.19 1.49 -20.37
C ASN A 74 -5.15 2.60 -20.81
N LEU A 75 -6.32 2.71 -20.17
CA LEU A 75 -7.37 3.65 -20.56
C LEU A 75 -7.07 5.12 -20.21
N LYS A 76 -6.01 5.39 -19.41
CA LYS A 76 -5.48 6.76 -19.28
C LYS A 76 -4.76 7.20 -20.55
N LYS A 77 -4.04 6.29 -21.22
CA LYS A 77 -3.21 6.58 -22.40
C LYS A 77 -3.90 6.29 -23.73
N LYS A 78 -4.85 5.35 -23.78
CA LYS A 78 -5.52 4.93 -25.02
C LYS A 78 -6.85 5.66 -25.19
N GLU A 79 -6.88 6.60 -26.13
CA GLU A 79 -8.09 7.35 -26.48
C GLU A 79 -9.11 6.52 -27.27
N LYS A 80 -8.62 5.63 -28.13
CA LYS A 80 -9.41 4.74 -29.00
C LYS A 80 -9.16 3.26 -28.64
N PRO A 81 -9.74 2.76 -27.52
CA PRO A 81 -9.46 1.41 -27.03
C PRO A 81 -9.97 0.30 -27.97
N ILE A 82 -11.05 0.52 -28.73
CA ILE A 82 -11.60 -0.52 -29.62
C ILE A 82 -10.69 -0.72 -30.82
N LEU A 83 -10.28 0.37 -31.49
CA LEU A 83 -9.29 0.31 -32.56
C LEU A 83 -7.99 -0.34 -32.09
N PHE A 84 -7.58 -0.07 -30.86
CA PHE A 84 -6.41 -0.71 -30.27
C PHE A 84 -6.60 -2.24 -30.14
N ILE A 85 -7.75 -2.69 -29.62
CA ILE A 85 -8.08 -4.13 -29.56
C ILE A 85 -8.08 -4.75 -30.96
N VAL A 86 -8.68 -4.09 -31.94
CA VAL A 86 -8.72 -4.53 -33.34
C VAL A 86 -7.30 -4.76 -33.87
N ARG A 87 -6.41 -3.77 -33.72
CA ARG A 87 -5.02 -3.87 -34.19
C ARG A 87 -4.22 -4.99 -33.51
N GLU A 88 -4.41 -5.23 -32.22
CA GLU A 88 -3.74 -6.33 -31.52
C GLU A 88 -4.31 -7.71 -31.93
N LEU A 89 -5.61 -7.79 -32.22
CA LEU A 89 -6.22 -8.99 -32.80
C LEU A 89 -5.69 -9.27 -34.20
N GLU A 90 -5.46 -8.24 -35.04
CA GLU A 90 -4.87 -8.41 -36.36
C GLU A 90 -3.46 -8.98 -36.30
N LYS A 91 -2.61 -8.49 -35.39
CA LYS A 91 -1.27 -9.06 -35.15
C LYS A 91 -1.32 -10.53 -34.75
N SER A 92 -2.40 -10.95 -34.10
CA SER A 92 -2.68 -12.33 -33.72
C SER A 92 -3.37 -13.13 -34.85
N GLY A 93 -3.43 -12.58 -36.05
CA GLY A 93 -4.02 -13.19 -37.25
C GLY A 93 -5.55 -13.16 -37.29
N ILE A 94 -6.21 -12.34 -36.47
CA ILE A 94 -7.67 -12.15 -36.46
C ILE A 94 -7.99 -10.83 -37.18
N GLY A 95 -8.22 -10.91 -38.49
CA GLY A 95 -8.56 -9.74 -39.32
C GLY A 95 -10.01 -9.30 -39.14
N ILE A 96 -10.21 -8.13 -38.55
CA ILE A 96 -11.55 -7.55 -38.27
C ILE A 96 -11.60 -6.04 -38.53
N GLN A 97 -10.58 -5.47 -39.18
CA GLN A 97 -10.49 -4.03 -39.45
C GLN A 97 -11.64 -3.51 -40.32
N GLU A 98 -12.03 -4.23 -41.37
CA GLU A 98 -13.16 -3.84 -42.23
C GLU A 98 -14.48 -3.78 -41.44
N ILE A 99 -14.70 -4.74 -40.54
CA ILE A 99 -15.89 -4.79 -39.67
C ILE A 99 -15.88 -3.62 -38.70
N TYR A 100 -14.71 -3.27 -38.15
CA TYR A 100 -14.57 -2.09 -37.30
C TYR A 100 -14.94 -0.79 -38.02
N GLU A 101 -14.52 -0.62 -39.28
CA GLU A 101 -14.84 0.56 -40.08
C GLU A 101 -16.34 0.66 -40.38
N GLU A 102 -17.00 -0.47 -40.67
CA GLU A 102 -18.46 -0.53 -40.80
C GLU A 102 -19.17 -0.16 -39.49
N CYS A 103 -18.68 -0.69 -38.37
CA CYS A 103 -19.18 -0.40 -37.04
C CYS A 103 -19.08 1.10 -36.69
N LEU A 104 -18.01 1.79 -37.09
CA LEU A 104 -17.88 3.23 -36.91
C LEU A 104 -18.98 4.00 -37.64
N GLY A 105 -19.29 3.62 -38.88
CA GLY A 105 -20.40 4.21 -39.64
C GLY A 105 -21.76 3.98 -38.97
N LYS A 106 -21.98 2.77 -38.43
CA LYS A 106 -23.21 2.39 -37.70
C LYS A 106 -23.26 2.91 -36.26
N LYS A 107 -22.14 3.40 -35.72
CA LYS A 107 -21.95 3.77 -34.30
C LYS A 107 -22.31 2.66 -33.32
N SER A 108 -22.17 1.40 -33.73
CA SER A 108 -22.49 0.20 -32.96
C SER A 108 -21.36 -0.82 -33.04
N LEU A 109 -20.96 -1.37 -31.89
CA LEU A 109 -19.92 -2.37 -31.75
C LEU A 109 -20.43 -3.82 -31.81
N GLU A 110 -21.74 -4.03 -31.81
CA GLU A 110 -22.35 -5.36 -31.78
C GLU A 110 -21.83 -6.28 -32.91
N PRO A 111 -21.81 -5.86 -34.20
CA PRO A 111 -21.27 -6.71 -35.28
C PRO A 111 -19.80 -7.07 -35.09
N LEU A 112 -19.00 -6.14 -34.56
CA LEU A 112 -17.58 -6.35 -34.31
C LEU A 112 -17.37 -7.43 -33.24
N PHE A 113 -18.10 -7.35 -32.13
CA PHE A 113 -17.96 -8.34 -31.06
C PHE A 113 -18.48 -9.73 -31.45
N ASP A 114 -19.56 -9.81 -32.22
CA ASP A 114 -20.04 -11.08 -32.77
C ASP A 114 -18.99 -11.72 -33.68
N ALA A 115 -18.36 -10.93 -34.55
CA ALA A 115 -17.28 -11.39 -35.41
C ALA A 115 -16.07 -11.88 -34.60
N ILE A 116 -15.66 -11.13 -33.57
CA ILE A 116 -14.60 -11.53 -32.65
C ILE A 116 -14.92 -12.88 -32.02
N ASN A 117 -16.11 -13.05 -31.44
CA ASN A 117 -16.50 -14.30 -30.78
C ASN A 117 -16.51 -15.49 -31.76
N ASN A 118 -17.06 -15.31 -32.96
CA ASN A 118 -17.08 -16.34 -34.00
C ASN A 118 -15.67 -16.77 -34.42
N LEU A 119 -14.76 -15.82 -34.61
CA LEU A 119 -13.38 -16.10 -34.99
C LEU A 119 -12.59 -16.78 -33.86
N LEU A 120 -12.78 -16.33 -32.61
CA LEU A 120 -12.18 -16.99 -31.43
C LEU A 120 -12.69 -18.43 -31.28
N ASN A 121 -13.99 -18.66 -31.50
CA ASN A 121 -14.57 -20.00 -31.48
C ASN A 121 -13.96 -20.90 -32.56
N LYS A 122 -13.95 -20.43 -33.82
CA LYS A 122 -13.39 -21.15 -34.96
C LYS A 122 -11.91 -21.51 -34.78
N LYS A 123 -11.13 -20.61 -34.17
CA LYS A 123 -9.68 -20.79 -33.98
C LYS A 123 -9.30 -21.50 -32.67
N GLY A 124 -10.25 -21.84 -31.80
CA GLY A 124 -9.90 -22.45 -30.52
C GLY A 124 -9.25 -21.48 -29.53
N LYS A 125 -9.37 -20.16 -29.74
CA LYS A 125 -8.65 -19.14 -28.95
C LYS A 125 -9.55 -18.47 -27.90
N TRP A 126 -8.92 -17.91 -26.89
CA TRP A 126 -9.52 -17.07 -25.85
C TRP A 126 -8.91 -15.68 -25.86
N LEU A 127 -9.74 -14.65 -25.76
CA LEU A 127 -9.31 -13.26 -25.66
C LEU A 127 -9.29 -12.82 -24.20
N PHE A 128 -8.15 -12.36 -23.70
CA PHE A 128 -8.04 -11.76 -22.38
C PHE A 128 -7.82 -10.26 -22.51
N LEU A 129 -8.78 -9.46 -22.05
CA LEU A 129 -8.65 -8.00 -22.01
C LEU A 129 -8.27 -7.55 -20.60
N LEU A 130 -7.08 -6.97 -20.48
CA LEU A 130 -6.52 -6.45 -19.24
C LEU A 130 -6.71 -4.92 -19.23
N PHE A 131 -7.80 -4.44 -18.65
CA PHE A 131 -8.10 -3.01 -18.57
C PHE A 131 -7.52 -2.36 -17.32
N ASP A 132 -6.54 -1.47 -17.51
CA ASP A 132 -6.08 -0.55 -16.48
C ASP A 132 -6.94 0.72 -16.52
N GLU A 133 -7.36 1.18 -15.34
CA GLU A 133 -8.32 2.28 -15.16
C GLU A 133 -9.68 2.02 -15.81
N PHE A 134 -10.25 0.84 -15.56
CA PHE A 134 -11.47 0.33 -16.19
C PHE A 134 -12.68 1.26 -16.12
N HIS A 135 -12.80 2.07 -15.06
CA HIS A 135 -13.87 3.05 -14.92
C HIS A 135 -13.89 4.12 -16.03
N LEU A 136 -12.80 4.28 -16.79
CA LEU A 136 -12.72 5.20 -17.93
C LEU A 136 -13.26 4.60 -19.24
N LEU A 137 -13.55 3.30 -19.30
CA LEU A 137 -13.94 2.63 -20.54
C LEU A 137 -15.12 3.32 -21.25
N PRO A 138 -16.24 3.68 -20.58
CA PRO A 138 -17.39 4.28 -21.26
C PRO A 138 -17.06 5.60 -21.95
N SER A 139 -16.29 6.49 -21.29
CA SER A 139 -15.94 7.78 -21.87
C SER A 139 -15.03 7.62 -23.09
N ARG A 140 -14.11 6.64 -23.07
CA ARG A 140 -13.24 6.32 -24.21
C ARG A 140 -14.01 5.75 -25.39
N VAL A 141 -14.95 4.83 -25.14
CA VAL A 141 -15.79 4.24 -26.19
C VAL A 141 -16.66 5.30 -26.88
N ARG A 142 -17.25 6.22 -26.08
CA ARG A 142 -18.02 7.35 -26.62
C ARG A 142 -17.15 8.29 -27.45
N HIS A 143 -15.97 8.62 -26.96
CA HIS A 143 -15.02 9.48 -27.68
C HIS A 143 -14.53 8.86 -28.99
N GLU A 144 -14.40 7.54 -29.04
CA GLU A 144 -14.04 6.82 -30.27
C GLU A 144 -15.13 6.86 -31.35
N GLY A 145 -16.38 7.18 -30.97
CA GLY A 145 -17.50 7.38 -31.90
C GLY A 145 -18.66 6.39 -31.72
N PHE A 146 -18.59 5.50 -30.74
CA PHE A 146 -19.60 4.47 -30.50
C PHE A 146 -20.56 4.88 -29.38
N TYR A 147 -21.85 4.58 -29.56
CA TYR A 147 -22.85 4.71 -28.48
C TYR A 147 -22.83 6.06 -27.73
N ALA A 148 -22.67 7.17 -28.46
CA ALA A 148 -22.54 8.50 -27.85
C ALA A 148 -23.70 8.88 -26.89
N GLY A 149 -24.89 8.33 -27.11
CA GLY A 149 -26.09 8.54 -26.28
C GLY A 149 -26.28 7.55 -25.13
N PHE A 150 -25.41 6.54 -24.98
CA PHE A 150 -25.53 5.55 -23.90
C PHE A 150 -25.03 6.14 -22.58
N SER A 151 -25.67 5.75 -21.48
CA SER A 151 -25.12 5.99 -20.15
C SER A 151 -23.90 5.09 -19.89
N ASP A 152 -23.13 5.41 -18.85
CA ASP A 152 -22.02 4.55 -18.43
C ASP A 152 -22.51 3.16 -18.01
N GLU A 153 -23.71 3.08 -17.39
CA GLU A 153 -24.35 1.82 -17.01
C GLU A 153 -24.72 0.97 -18.24
N ASP A 154 -25.29 1.60 -19.28
CA ASP A 154 -25.63 0.92 -20.54
C ASP A 154 -24.37 0.37 -21.22
N LEU A 155 -23.29 1.16 -21.26
CA LEU A 155 -22.02 0.74 -21.84
C LEU A 155 -21.39 -0.41 -21.05
N PHE A 156 -21.34 -0.35 -19.73
CA PHE A 156 -20.86 -1.49 -18.94
C PHE A 156 -21.77 -2.71 -19.10
N GLY A 157 -23.10 -2.52 -19.18
CA GLY A 157 -24.07 -3.58 -19.44
C GLY A 157 -23.85 -4.26 -20.80
N PHE A 158 -23.52 -3.47 -21.83
CA PHE A 158 -23.12 -3.94 -23.14
C PHE A 158 -21.83 -4.77 -23.08
N PHE A 159 -20.75 -4.25 -22.48
CA PHE A 159 -19.50 -5.02 -22.32
C PHE A 159 -19.68 -6.29 -21.48
N ARG A 160 -20.62 -6.27 -20.53
CA ARG A 160 -21.02 -7.43 -19.74
C ARG A 160 -21.68 -8.50 -20.60
N SER A 161 -22.61 -8.15 -21.48
CA SER A 161 -23.23 -9.16 -22.36
C SER A 161 -22.21 -9.81 -23.29
N PHE A 162 -21.16 -9.12 -23.73
CA PHE A 162 -20.10 -9.77 -24.53
C PHE A 162 -19.18 -10.66 -23.74
N ALA A 163 -18.91 -10.33 -22.48
CA ALA A 163 -18.28 -11.30 -21.62
C ALA A 163 -19.23 -12.49 -21.43
N GLU A 164 -20.52 -12.29 -21.17
CA GLU A 164 -21.45 -13.39 -20.93
C GLU A 164 -21.73 -14.23 -22.20
N GLY A 165 -21.07 -15.39 -22.34
CA GLY A 165 -21.30 -16.33 -23.46
C GLY A 165 -20.23 -16.32 -24.56
N ALA A 166 -19.25 -15.42 -24.50
CA ALA A 166 -18.11 -15.42 -25.43
C ALA A 166 -16.82 -15.97 -24.80
N ARG A 167 -15.85 -16.32 -25.66
CA ARG A 167 -14.47 -16.68 -25.28
C ARG A 167 -13.62 -15.45 -24.91
N ILE A 168 -14.17 -14.56 -24.10
CA ILE A 168 -13.56 -13.29 -23.70
C ILE A 168 -13.51 -13.20 -22.18
N SER A 169 -12.34 -12.94 -21.61
CA SER A 169 -12.13 -12.81 -20.16
C SER A 169 -11.59 -11.42 -19.83
N TYR A 170 -12.02 -10.86 -18.71
CA TYR A 170 -11.61 -9.52 -18.28
C TYR A 170 -10.78 -9.58 -17.00
N VAL A 171 -9.67 -8.86 -17.01
CA VAL A 171 -8.92 -8.49 -15.82
C VAL A 171 -8.94 -6.98 -15.73
N VAL A 172 -9.47 -6.44 -14.64
CA VAL A 172 -9.70 -4.99 -14.51
C VAL A 172 -9.07 -4.45 -13.24
N CYS A 173 -8.57 -3.22 -13.30
CA CYS A 173 -8.18 -2.48 -12.10
C CYS A 173 -8.46 -0.98 -12.24
N GLY A 174 -8.23 -0.23 -11.17
CA GLY A 174 -8.33 1.24 -11.19
C GLY A 174 -7.67 1.88 -9.98
N SER A 175 -7.14 3.10 -10.15
CA SER A 175 -6.53 3.88 -9.08
C SER A 175 -7.56 4.48 -8.14
N VAL A 176 -8.78 4.74 -8.63
CA VAL A 176 -9.88 5.30 -7.86
C VAL A 176 -10.90 4.19 -7.58
N ILE A 177 -10.97 3.75 -6.32
CA ILE A 177 -11.75 2.56 -5.94
C ILE A 177 -13.25 2.82 -6.11
N GLU A 178 -13.77 3.99 -5.75
CA GLU A 178 -15.21 4.23 -5.82
C GLU A 178 -15.76 4.19 -7.28
N PRO A 179 -15.20 4.90 -8.27
CA PRO A 179 -15.60 4.77 -9.68
C PRO A 179 -15.41 3.35 -10.21
N LEU A 180 -14.33 2.66 -9.82
CA LEU A 180 -14.14 1.25 -10.18
C LEU A 180 -15.28 0.38 -9.62
N MET A 181 -15.64 0.53 -8.35
CA MET A 181 -16.73 -0.24 -7.75
C MET A 181 -18.08 0.05 -8.42
N LYS A 182 -18.37 1.31 -8.79
CA LYS A 182 -19.57 1.65 -9.56
C LYS A 182 -19.60 0.97 -10.93
N ALA A 183 -18.46 0.95 -11.64
CA ALA A 183 -18.33 0.23 -12.91
C ALA A 183 -18.60 -1.28 -12.75
N LEU A 184 -18.28 -1.86 -11.59
CA LEU A 184 -18.49 -3.27 -11.29
C LEU A 184 -19.89 -3.58 -10.78
N ASP A 185 -20.65 -2.62 -10.23
CA ASP A 185 -22.00 -2.85 -9.70
C ASP A 185 -22.94 -3.40 -10.81
N VAL A 186 -22.79 -2.92 -12.05
CA VAL A 186 -23.51 -3.40 -13.25
C VAL A 186 -23.28 -4.90 -13.50
N TRP A 187 -22.20 -5.48 -12.98
CA TRP A 187 -21.85 -6.88 -13.19
C TRP A 187 -22.53 -7.84 -12.22
N GLY A 188 -23.23 -7.33 -11.20
CA GLY A 188 -24.01 -8.14 -10.25
C GLY A 188 -23.15 -9.09 -9.41
N GLY A 189 -21.92 -8.68 -9.07
CA GLY A 189 -21.02 -9.49 -8.22
C GLY A 189 -20.29 -10.64 -8.94
N ARG A 190 -20.29 -10.67 -10.29
CA ARG A 190 -19.61 -11.72 -11.07
C ARG A 190 -18.09 -11.60 -11.10
N PHE A 191 -17.55 -10.41 -10.81
CA PHE A 191 -16.12 -10.23 -10.69
C PHE A 191 -15.61 -10.87 -9.41
N GLN A 192 -14.59 -11.70 -9.56
CA GLN A 192 -13.78 -12.12 -8.43
C GLN A 192 -12.86 -10.96 -8.02
N MET A 193 -12.89 -10.61 -6.75
CA MET A 193 -12.15 -9.48 -6.21
C MET A 193 -10.85 -9.94 -5.55
N ILE A 194 -9.72 -9.39 -5.97
CA ILE A 194 -8.43 -9.53 -5.28
C ILE A 194 -8.11 -8.20 -4.61
N TYR A 195 -7.96 -8.21 -3.29
CA TYR A 195 -7.53 -7.04 -2.52
C TYR A 195 -6.04 -7.12 -2.24
N LEU A 196 -5.23 -6.28 -2.90
CA LEU A 196 -3.80 -6.25 -2.62
C LEU A 196 -3.55 -5.64 -1.25
N GLY A 197 -2.82 -6.38 -0.42
CA GLY A 197 -2.41 -5.95 0.92
C GLY A 197 -0.93 -5.60 1.01
N PRO A 198 -0.46 -5.28 2.23
CA PRO A 198 0.97 -5.24 2.54
C PRO A 198 1.65 -6.59 2.25
N PHE A 199 2.97 -6.58 2.10
CA PHE A 199 3.78 -7.79 2.00
C PHE A 199 3.87 -8.52 3.33
N SER A 200 4.25 -9.81 3.26
CA SER A 200 4.70 -10.52 4.45
C SER A 200 6.00 -9.90 4.98
N ARG A 201 6.35 -10.22 6.23
CA ARG A 201 7.61 -9.74 6.82
C ARG A 201 8.82 -10.20 6.02
N ASP A 202 8.85 -11.47 5.65
CA ASP A 202 9.98 -12.08 4.96
C ASP A 202 10.13 -11.50 3.55
N ASP A 203 9.02 -11.40 2.81
CA ASP A 203 9.03 -10.82 1.46
C ASP A 203 9.42 -9.33 1.46
N ALA A 204 9.00 -8.58 2.47
CA ALA A 204 9.39 -7.18 2.65
C ALA A 204 10.90 -7.00 2.93
N VAL A 205 11.45 -7.82 3.83
CA VAL A 205 12.87 -7.81 4.18
C VAL A 205 13.72 -8.23 2.98
N ASP A 206 13.31 -9.28 2.27
CA ASP A 206 13.99 -9.77 1.07
C ASP A 206 13.99 -8.74 -0.05
N MET A 207 12.86 -8.06 -0.28
CA MET A 207 12.79 -6.95 -1.24
C MET A 207 13.81 -5.85 -0.91
N LEU A 208 13.83 -5.38 0.34
CA LEU A 208 14.74 -4.31 0.76
C LEU A 208 16.21 -4.74 0.59
N LYS A 209 16.57 -5.94 1.08
CA LYS A 209 17.93 -6.49 0.95
C LYS A 209 18.36 -6.58 -0.51
N LYS A 210 17.51 -7.11 -1.40
CA LYS A 210 17.85 -7.23 -2.83
C LYS A 210 17.99 -5.85 -3.49
N LEU A 211 17.06 -4.91 -3.26
CA LEU A 211 17.13 -3.58 -3.88
C LEU A 211 18.34 -2.77 -3.41
N PHE A 212 18.69 -2.80 -2.12
CA PHE A 212 19.92 -2.15 -1.66
C PHE A 212 21.16 -2.78 -2.30
N LYS A 213 21.21 -4.11 -2.38
CA LYS A 213 22.32 -4.84 -3.02
C LYS A 213 22.48 -4.48 -4.50
N GLU A 214 21.38 -4.32 -5.23
CA GLU A 214 21.39 -3.84 -6.63
C GLU A 214 21.97 -2.42 -6.78
N GLY A 215 21.92 -1.60 -5.73
CA GLY A 215 22.52 -0.27 -5.67
C GLY A 215 23.92 -0.23 -5.02
N ASP A 216 24.59 -1.38 -4.88
CA ASP A 216 25.90 -1.50 -4.21
C ASP A 216 25.89 -1.01 -2.74
N MET A 217 24.78 -1.24 -2.03
CA MET A 217 24.65 -0.99 -0.59
C MET A 217 24.20 -2.27 0.14
N GLU A 218 24.77 -2.55 1.30
CA GLU A 218 24.32 -3.67 2.15
C GLU A 218 23.52 -3.15 3.34
N ILE A 219 22.31 -3.67 3.51
CA ILE A 219 21.44 -3.39 4.66
C ILE A 219 21.46 -4.59 5.62
N SER A 220 21.58 -4.31 6.92
CA SER A 220 21.44 -5.34 7.94
C SER A 220 20.01 -5.87 7.99
N GLU A 221 19.81 -7.07 8.52
CA GLU A 221 18.46 -7.61 8.69
C GLU A 221 17.62 -6.77 9.66
N GLU A 222 18.23 -6.30 10.74
CA GLU A 222 17.59 -5.45 11.74
C GLU A 222 17.11 -4.13 11.13
N ASP A 223 17.95 -3.46 10.32
CA ASP A 223 17.59 -2.22 9.65
C ASP A 223 16.52 -2.45 8.57
N ALA A 224 16.58 -3.56 7.82
CA ALA A 224 15.58 -3.91 6.83
C ALA A 224 14.20 -4.14 7.49
N ILE A 225 14.16 -4.85 8.62
CA ILE A 225 12.94 -5.00 9.44
C ILE A 225 12.44 -3.65 9.91
N ALA A 226 13.33 -2.78 10.42
CA ALA A 226 12.95 -1.46 10.91
C ALA A 226 12.33 -0.59 9.82
N VAL A 227 12.86 -0.63 8.59
CA VAL A 227 12.30 0.05 7.42
C VAL A 227 10.95 -0.55 7.02
N ALA A 228 10.85 -1.88 6.93
CA ALA A 228 9.61 -2.57 6.56
C ALA A 228 8.47 -2.26 7.54
N GLU A 229 8.72 -2.31 8.84
CA GLU A 229 7.73 -2.01 9.87
C GLU A 229 7.27 -0.55 9.89
N ALA A 230 8.21 0.37 9.68
CA ALA A 230 7.96 1.80 9.58
C ALA A 230 7.07 2.13 8.38
N ALA A 231 7.31 1.46 7.26
CA ALA A 231 6.49 1.50 6.05
C ALA A 231 5.19 0.68 6.16
N GLY A 232 4.93 0.01 7.29
CA GLY A 232 3.75 -0.83 7.46
C GLY A 232 3.69 -2.00 6.47
N TYR A 233 4.85 -2.48 6.00
CA TYR A 233 4.99 -3.51 4.95
C TYR A 233 4.32 -3.14 3.62
N HIS A 234 4.03 -1.86 3.40
CA HIS A 234 3.44 -1.38 2.16
C HIS A 234 4.53 -1.27 1.07
N PRO A 235 4.37 -1.90 -0.11
CA PRO A 235 5.42 -1.95 -1.13
C PRO A 235 5.94 -0.58 -1.57
N PHE A 236 5.03 0.35 -1.90
CA PHE A 236 5.43 1.72 -2.25
C PHE A 236 6.09 2.49 -1.09
N TYR A 237 5.59 2.41 0.15
CA TYR A 237 6.24 3.10 1.28
C TYR A 237 7.64 2.56 1.55
N MET A 238 7.85 1.25 1.41
CA MET A 238 9.17 0.64 1.51
C MET A 238 10.11 1.12 0.40
N GLN A 239 9.63 1.20 -0.85
CA GLN A 239 10.46 1.73 -1.95
C GLN A 239 10.75 3.23 -1.78
N PHE A 240 9.79 4.00 -1.30
CA PHE A 240 9.95 5.42 -1.00
C PHE A 240 10.99 5.65 0.10
N MET A 241 10.86 4.95 1.23
CA MET A 241 11.86 5.00 2.31
C MET A 241 13.23 4.52 1.85
N GLY A 242 13.28 3.39 1.13
CA GLY A 242 14.50 2.83 0.58
C GLY A 242 15.23 3.81 -0.33
N HIS A 243 14.50 4.52 -1.20
CA HIS A 243 15.04 5.60 -2.02
C HIS A 243 15.67 6.71 -1.17
N HIS A 244 14.96 7.21 -0.16
CA HIS A 244 15.50 8.26 0.71
C HIS A 244 16.75 7.80 1.48
N ILE A 245 16.80 6.56 1.94
CA ILE A 245 18.01 5.98 2.59
C ILE A 245 19.14 5.87 1.57
N TYR A 246 18.86 5.38 0.36
CA TYR A 246 19.84 5.23 -0.71
C TYR A 246 20.47 6.58 -1.11
N MET A 247 19.67 7.63 -1.20
CA MET A 247 20.13 8.99 -1.51
C MET A 247 21.10 9.55 -0.45
N GLU A 248 20.98 9.12 0.81
CA GLU A 248 21.95 9.47 1.86
C GLU A 248 23.29 8.73 1.72
N SER A 249 23.38 7.74 0.83
CA SER A 249 24.58 6.90 0.59
C SER A 249 25.15 6.22 1.83
N ARG A 250 24.34 6.07 2.89
CA ARG A 250 24.69 5.42 4.15
C ARG A 250 23.44 4.86 4.81
N ILE A 251 23.57 3.69 5.42
CA ILE A 251 22.49 3.05 6.18
C ILE A 251 22.86 3.15 7.66
N ASN A 252 22.19 4.05 8.36
CA ASN A 252 22.36 4.28 9.79
C ASN A 252 21.11 4.94 10.39
N ARG A 253 21.06 5.05 11.72
CA ARG A 253 19.91 5.65 12.44
C ARG A 253 19.47 7.01 11.88
N TYR A 254 20.42 7.86 11.49
CA TYR A 254 20.11 9.17 10.90
C TYR A 254 19.34 9.03 9.58
N SER A 255 19.86 8.23 8.63
CA SER A 255 19.21 8.00 7.33
C SER A 255 17.82 7.36 7.48
N LEU A 256 17.65 6.40 8.42
CA LEU A 256 16.37 5.76 8.69
C LEU A 256 15.34 6.75 9.25
N ARG A 257 15.72 7.58 10.22
CA ARG A 257 14.83 8.62 10.78
C ARG A 257 14.45 9.67 9.74
N LYS A 258 15.41 10.11 8.92
CA LYS A 258 15.13 11.03 7.81
C LYS A 258 14.12 10.43 6.85
N ALA A 259 14.29 9.16 6.45
CA ALA A 259 13.34 8.48 5.57
C ALA A 259 11.95 8.29 6.20
N LYS A 260 11.85 8.01 7.50
CA LYS A 260 10.58 7.97 8.25
C LYS A 260 9.87 9.33 8.20
N ASN A 261 10.60 10.42 8.43
CA ASN A 261 10.05 11.78 8.39
C ASN A 261 9.53 12.14 7.01
N GLU A 262 10.30 11.87 5.96
CA GLU A 262 9.87 12.12 4.59
C GLU A 262 8.62 11.28 4.24
N LEU A 263 8.56 10.02 4.69
CA LEU A 263 7.35 9.20 4.53
C LEU A 263 6.17 9.82 5.27
N TYR A 264 6.34 10.24 6.53
CA TYR A 264 5.26 10.83 7.31
C TYR A 264 4.73 12.12 6.68
N LYS A 265 5.62 13.02 6.22
CA LYS A 265 5.25 14.25 5.50
C LYS A 265 4.49 13.94 4.21
N PHE A 266 4.90 12.91 3.48
CA PHE A 266 4.20 12.46 2.28
C PHE A 266 2.79 11.94 2.60
N LEU A 267 2.64 11.19 3.70
CA LEU A 267 1.37 10.55 4.07
C LEU A 267 0.37 11.51 4.72
N LEU A 268 0.83 12.46 5.54
CA LEU A 268 -0.04 13.34 6.32
C LEU A 268 -1.17 13.99 5.50
N PRO A 269 -0.91 14.68 4.37
CA PRO A 269 -1.99 15.30 3.59
C PRO A 269 -2.94 14.27 2.97
N ILE A 270 -2.45 13.07 2.63
CA ILE A 270 -3.29 11.98 2.10
C ILE A 270 -4.21 11.45 3.20
N PHE A 271 -3.69 11.28 4.41
CA PHE A 271 -4.44 10.81 5.55
C PHE A 271 -5.46 11.84 6.03
N GLU A 272 -5.15 13.12 5.94
CA GLU A 272 -6.10 14.22 6.19
C GLU A 272 -7.27 14.20 5.20
N ASP A 273 -7.03 14.05 3.89
CA ASP A 273 -8.09 13.89 2.87
C ASP A 273 -8.97 12.66 3.15
N TYR A 274 -8.35 11.51 3.47
CA TYR A 274 -9.10 10.31 3.81
C TYR A 274 -9.96 10.51 5.05
N PHE A 275 -9.42 11.17 6.07
CA PHE A 275 -10.14 11.44 7.30
C PHE A 275 -11.30 12.41 7.09
N GLU A 276 -11.11 13.49 6.32
CA GLU A 276 -12.17 14.43 5.95
C GLU A 276 -13.33 13.71 5.22
N ARG A 277 -13.00 12.87 4.24
CA ARG A 277 -13.99 12.09 3.51
C ARG A 277 -14.74 11.10 4.40
N ILE A 278 -14.08 10.51 5.40
CA ILE A 278 -14.71 9.64 6.40
C ILE A 278 -15.68 10.43 7.28
N LEU A 279 -15.27 11.62 7.73
CA LEU A 279 -16.11 12.49 8.57
C LEU A 279 -17.36 12.98 7.85
N SER A 280 -17.34 13.05 6.52
CA SER A 280 -18.55 13.33 5.71
C SER A 280 -19.65 12.25 5.83
N ILE A 281 -19.35 11.12 6.46
CA ILE A 281 -20.27 10.01 6.70
C ILE A 281 -20.71 10.04 8.16
N ASN A 282 -22.00 10.24 8.40
CA ASN A 282 -22.58 10.20 9.75
C ASN A 282 -22.25 8.86 10.44
N ASP A 283 -21.97 8.92 11.75
CA ASP A 283 -21.62 7.78 12.61
C ASP A 283 -20.35 6.98 12.21
N SER A 284 -19.54 7.49 11.28
CA SER A 284 -18.36 6.76 10.77
C SER A 284 -17.31 6.45 11.84
N LEU A 285 -17.08 7.36 12.79
CA LEU A 285 -16.10 7.17 13.87
C LEU A 285 -16.46 5.96 14.77
N GLN A 286 -17.75 5.79 15.10
CA GLN A 286 -18.21 4.63 15.89
C GLN A 286 -17.98 3.32 15.12
N VAL A 287 -18.21 3.34 13.81
CA VAL A 287 -17.96 2.17 12.95
C VAL A 287 -16.47 1.85 12.86
N LEU A 288 -15.60 2.86 12.73
CA LEU A 288 -14.15 2.67 12.71
C LEU A 288 -13.62 2.12 14.05
N GLU A 289 -14.14 2.62 15.17
CA GLU A 289 -13.80 2.09 16.49
C GLU A 289 -14.19 0.60 16.62
N LYS A 290 -15.38 0.22 16.14
CA LYS A 290 -15.78 -1.19 16.07
C LYS A 290 -14.87 -2.03 15.17
N ILE A 291 -14.47 -1.51 14.01
CA ILE A 291 -13.53 -2.22 13.12
C ILE A 291 -12.20 -2.46 13.82
N LEU A 292 -11.65 -1.44 14.51
CA LEU A 292 -10.39 -1.58 15.26
C LEU A 292 -10.47 -2.61 16.38
N ASN A 293 -11.63 -2.69 17.05
CA ASN A 293 -11.88 -3.56 18.20
C ASN A 293 -12.56 -4.90 17.83
N LYS A 294 -12.75 -5.20 16.54
CA LYS A 294 -13.51 -6.38 16.05
C LYS A 294 -14.91 -6.52 16.68
N GLY A 295 -15.60 -5.39 16.81
CA GLY A 295 -16.95 -5.29 17.36
C GLY A 295 -18.03 -5.65 16.34
N ILE A 296 -19.23 -5.96 16.84
CA ILE A 296 -20.38 -6.32 16.01
C ILE A 296 -21.10 -5.07 15.47
N PHE A 297 -21.43 -5.09 14.18
CA PHE A 297 -22.16 -4.01 13.52
C PHE A 297 -23.68 -4.14 13.70
N LYS A 298 -24.33 -2.99 13.96
CA LYS A 298 -25.79 -2.86 13.92
C LYS A 298 -26.25 -2.80 12.45
N PRO A 299 -27.51 -3.19 12.12
CA PRO A 299 -28.01 -3.12 10.74
C PRO A 299 -27.83 -1.76 10.06
N ARG A 300 -28.02 -0.66 10.80
CA ARG A 300 -27.82 0.72 10.31
C ARG A 300 -26.36 1.08 9.99
N GLU A 301 -25.40 0.34 10.51
CA GLU A 301 -23.96 0.57 10.32
C GLU A 301 -23.43 -0.17 9.09
N ILE A 302 -24.14 -1.20 8.60
CA ILE A 302 -23.73 -1.99 7.42
C ILE A 302 -23.57 -1.11 6.16
N PRO A 303 -24.46 -0.15 5.85
CA PRO A 303 -24.25 0.77 4.73
C PRO A 303 -22.99 1.65 4.88
N ILE A 304 -22.63 2.04 6.10
CA ILE A 304 -21.42 2.82 6.39
C ILE A 304 -20.17 1.96 6.11
N VAL A 305 -20.15 0.72 6.60
CA VAL A 305 -19.09 -0.26 6.31
C VAL A 305 -18.95 -0.46 4.79
N ALA A 306 -20.07 -0.60 4.07
CA ALA A 306 -20.06 -0.72 2.62
C ALA A 306 -19.47 0.53 1.93
N LYS A 307 -19.76 1.74 2.43
CA LYS A 307 -19.20 3.01 1.93
C LYS A 307 -17.69 3.09 2.19
N LEU A 308 -17.23 2.77 3.41
CA LEU A 308 -15.81 2.72 3.77
C LEU A 308 -15.02 1.72 2.90
N ARG A 309 -15.63 0.55 2.62
CA ARG A 309 -15.07 -0.44 1.69
C ARG A 309 -14.97 0.10 0.26
N ARG A 310 -16.03 0.77 -0.23
CA ARG A 310 -16.05 1.39 -1.57
C ARG A 310 -15.09 2.57 -1.69
N MET A 311 -14.74 3.23 -0.58
CA MET A 311 -13.68 4.23 -0.53
C MET A 311 -12.28 3.62 -0.53
N GLY A 312 -12.14 2.31 -0.27
CA GLY A 312 -10.85 1.64 -0.16
C GLY A 312 -10.16 1.80 1.19
N ILE A 313 -10.89 2.26 2.22
CA ILE A 313 -10.35 2.43 3.57
C ILE A 313 -10.20 1.07 4.25
N ILE A 314 -11.18 0.19 4.02
CA ILE A 314 -11.23 -1.15 4.61
C ILE A 314 -11.45 -2.24 3.56
N ARG A 315 -11.03 -3.46 3.87
CA ARG A 315 -11.28 -4.68 3.09
C ARG A 315 -11.89 -5.77 3.98
N PRO A 316 -12.71 -6.68 3.40
CA PRO A 316 -13.21 -7.84 4.14
C PRO A 316 -12.07 -8.83 4.41
N THR A 317 -12.09 -9.44 5.60
CA THR A 317 -11.17 -10.51 6.00
C THR A 317 -11.90 -11.54 6.85
N ASN A 318 -12.05 -12.76 6.34
CA ASN A 318 -12.86 -13.81 6.96
C ASN A 318 -14.29 -13.31 7.27
N ALA A 319 -14.61 -13.10 8.55
CA ALA A 319 -15.89 -12.60 9.04
C ALA A 319 -15.82 -11.14 9.56
N ASP A 320 -14.68 -10.48 9.40
CA ASP A 320 -14.37 -9.14 9.89
C ASP A 320 -13.99 -8.19 8.75
N TYR A 321 -13.61 -6.97 9.13
CA TYR A 321 -13.00 -5.98 8.26
C TYR A 321 -11.68 -5.51 8.84
N GLU A 322 -10.73 -5.18 7.97
CA GLU A 322 -9.48 -4.53 8.37
C GLU A 322 -9.18 -3.33 7.48
N PHE A 323 -8.37 -2.41 8.01
CA PHE A 323 -7.85 -1.30 7.23
C PHE A 323 -6.94 -1.81 6.12
N VAL A 324 -7.08 -1.24 4.93
CA VAL A 324 -6.21 -1.63 3.81
C VAL A 324 -4.79 -1.12 4.00
N ASP A 325 -4.65 0.11 4.51
CA ASP A 325 -3.36 0.71 4.85
C ASP A 325 -3.06 0.63 6.36
N PRO A 326 -2.02 -0.12 6.77
CA PRO A 326 -1.63 -0.25 8.17
C PRO A 326 -1.18 1.07 8.83
N LEU A 327 -0.62 2.01 8.07
CA LEU A 327 -0.21 3.31 8.61
C LEU A 327 -1.41 4.23 8.81
N PHE A 328 -2.39 4.20 7.89
CA PHE A 328 -3.66 4.89 8.08
C PHE A 328 -4.44 4.34 9.27
N ARG A 329 -4.40 3.02 9.51
CA ARG A 329 -4.94 2.41 10.74
C ARG A 329 -4.33 3.04 11.99
N ARG A 330 -3.00 3.15 12.06
CA ARG A 330 -2.29 3.76 13.20
C ARG A 330 -2.68 5.23 13.37
N TYR A 331 -2.81 5.97 12.28
CA TYR A 331 -3.28 7.35 12.29
C TYR A 331 -4.67 7.49 12.92
N ILE A 332 -5.64 6.71 12.45
CA ILE A 332 -7.03 6.72 12.97
C ILE A 332 -7.10 6.26 14.43
N GLU A 333 -6.34 5.22 14.79
CA GLU A 333 -6.30 4.73 16.17
C GLU A 333 -5.84 5.81 17.16
N ASN A 334 -4.90 6.67 16.78
CA ASN A 334 -4.46 7.79 17.62
C ASN A 334 -5.56 8.85 17.77
N ILE A 335 -6.22 9.23 16.66
CA ILE A 335 -7.30 10.22 16.69
C ILE A 335 -8.46 9.75 17.58
N LEU A 336 -8.89 8.50 17.45
CA LEU A 336 -9.99 7.95 18.24
C LEU A 336 -9.67 7.88 19.74
N LYS A 337 -8.39 7.81 20.10
CA LYS A 337 -7.94 7.90 21.50
C LYS A 337 -7.77 9.35 22.00
N GLY A 338 -8.11 10.34 21.17
CA GLY A 338 -7.99 11.76 21.50
C GLY A 338 -6.57 12.31 21.38
N TYR A 339 -5.66 11.60 20.70
CA TYR A 339 -4.26 12.00 20.56
C TYR A 339 -3.98 12.60 19.18
N LYS A 340 -3.03 13.55 19.14
CA LYS A 340 -2.46 14.03 17.87
C LYS A 340 -1.61 12.93 17.25
N PRO A 341 -1.88 12.49 16.01
CA PRO A 341 -1.00 11.58 15.29
C PRO A 341 0.36 12.26 15.08
N SER A 342 1.41 11.71 15.67
CA SER A 342 2.79 12.17 15.45
C SER A 342 3.55 11.15 14.60
N GLU A 343 4.65 11.61 14.00
CA GLU A 343 5.55 10.74 13.21
C GLU A 343 5.96 9.49 13.99
N VAL A 344 6.34 9.64 15.27
CA VAL A 344 6.77 8.55 16.16
C VAL A 344 5.69 7.47 16.29
N VAL A 345 4.41 7.84 16.36
CA VAL A 345 3.31 6.87 16.55
C VAL A 345 2.79 6.28 15.25
N VAL A 346 2.95 6.97 14.11
CA VAL A 346 2.48 6.51 12.80
C VAL A 346 3.54 5.65 12.11
N VAL A 347 4.73 6.21 11.87
CA VAL A 347 5.81 5.57 11.09
C VAL A 347 6.93 5.00 11.96
N GLY A 348 6.78 5.04 13.29
CA GLY A 348 7.82 4.55 14.17
C GLY A 348 7.95 3.04 14.29
N HIS A 349 9.17 2.62 14.66
CA HIS A 349 9.43 1.23 15.03
C HIS A 349 8.54 0.87 16.23
N TRP A 350 8.12 -0.39 16.34
CA TRP A 350 7.11 -0.77 17.32
C TRP A 350 7.47 -0.38 18.77
N ALA A 351 8.76 -0.46 19.15
CA ALA A 351 9.23 -0.05 20.47
C ALA A 351 9.12 1.47 20.68
N GLU A 352 9.47 2.26 19.67
CA GLU A 352 9.31 3.73 19.68
C GLU A 352 7.83 4.10 19.79
N ARG A 353 6.93 3.39 19.09
CA ARG A 353 5.48 3.57 19.18
C ARG A 353 4.93 3.27 20.56
N ILE A 354 5.44 2.25 21.25
CA ILE A 354 5.04 1.92 22.62
C ILE A 354 5.38 3.07 23.57
N VAL A 355 6.61 3.59 23.50
CA VAL A 355 7.04 4.73 24.30
C VAL A 355 6.28 5.99 23.91
N GLY A 356 6.07 6.25 22.61
CA GLY A 356 5.27 7.37 22.13
C GLY A 356 3.82 7.35 22.63
N ASN A 357 3.17 6.19 22.59
CA ASN A 357 1.82 6.02 23.13
C ASN A 357 1.76 6.21 24.65
N TYR A 358 2.79 5.78 25.39
CA TYR A 358 2.91 6.06 26.82
C TYR A 358 2.95 7.57 27.10
N LEU A 359 3.75 8.31 26.33
CA LEU A 359 3.89 9.76 26.47
C LEU A 359 2.57 10.49 26.15
N LEU A 360 1.89 10.10 25.07
CA LEU A 360 0.60 10.68 24.69
C LEU A 360 -0.48 10.47 25.75
N LYS A 361 -0.52 9.28 26.38
CA LYS A 361 -1.45 9.00 27.48
C LYS A 361 -1.27 9.94 28.68
N ARG A 362 -0.07 10.50 28.85
CA ARG A 362 0.25 11.49 29.89
C ARG A 362 0.17 12.93 29.41
N GLY A 363 -0.32 13.18 28.20
CA GLY A 363 -0.49 14.52 27.64
C GLY A 363 0.77 15.11 27.01
N TYR A 364 1.83 14.32 26.80
CA TYR A 364 3.07 14.77 26.16
C TYR A 364 3.10 14.40 24.68
N ILE A 365 3.60 15.30 23.83
CA ILE A 365 3.67 15.08 22.37
C ILE A 365 5.10 14.65 21.99
N PRO A 366 5.30 13.38 21.56
CA PRO A 366 6.61 12.89 21.17
C PRO A 366 6.95 13.24 19.72
N TYR A 367 8.21 13.62 19.50
CA TYR A 367 8.81 13.87 18.19
C TYR A 367 10.05 13.01 18.00
N TYR A 368 10.43 12.68 16.77
CA TYR A 368 11.79 12.22 16.55
C TYR A 368 12.75 13.38 16.81
N SER A 369 13.88 13.06 17.42
CA SER A 369 14.97 14.03 17.54
C SER A 369 15.54 14.33 16.15
N HIS A 370 14.99 15.36 15.50
CA HIS A 370 15.40 15.82 14.18
C HIS A 370 16.51 16.85 14.30
N ASP A 371 17.74 16.36 14.37
CA ASP A 371 18.96 17.07 14.01
C ASP A 371 20.13 16.12 14.30
N SER A 372 20.79 15.62 13.25
CA SER A 372 22.19 15.10 13.15
C SER A 372 23.01 14.64 14.40
N ARG A 373 22.39 14.24 15.51
CA ARG A 373 23.01 13.87 16.80
C ARG A 373 22.33 12.60 17.32
N GLY A 374 22.62 11.48 16.63
CA GLY A 374 21.86 10.23 16.52
C GLY A 374 21.61 9.40 17.77
N THR A 375 21.63 10.00 18.95
CA THR A 375 21.68 9.28 20.23
C THR A 375 20.37 9.20 20.99
N PHE A 376 19.34 9.93 20.56
CA PHE A 376 17.98 9.84 21.12
C PHE A 376 16.97 9.52 20.04
N ASP A 377 16.11 8.53 20.25
CA ASP A 377 15.04 8.18 19.32
C ASP A 377 13.87 9.14 19.43
N ILE A 378 13.53 9.56 20.65
CA ILE A 378 12.37 10.42 20.92
C ILE A 378 12.83 11.68 21.66
N TYR A 379 12.40 12.84 21.18
CA TYR A 379 12.38 14.09 21.91
C TYR A 379 10.97 14.37 22.42
N VAL A 380 10.86 14.81 23.66
CA VAL A 380 9.59 15.21 24.26
C VAL A 380 9.82 16.30 25.30
N LYS A 381 8.90 17.27 25.35
CA LYS A 381 8.86 18.27 26.42
C LYS A 381 7.93 17.77 27.53
N ILE A 382 8.49 17.49 28.70
CA ILE A 382 7.76 17.02 29.89
C ILE A 382 7.77 18.15 30.91
N LYS A 383 6.60 18.71 31.22
CA LYS A 383 6.48 19.97 31.97
C LYS A 383 7.34 21.05 31.28
N ASP A 384 8.33 21.62 31.96
CA ASP A 384 9.28 22.59 31.38
C ASP A 384 10.67 22.00 31.05
N LYS A 385 10.80 20.67 31.06
CA LYS A 385 12.07 19.98 30.83
C LYS A 385 12.12 19.37 29.43
N ASN A 386 13.24 19.59 28.74
CA ASN A 386 13.54 18.94 27.47
C ASN A 386 14.13 17.56 27.75
N VAL A 387 13.51 16.50 27.23
CA VAL A 387 13.89 15.12 27.50
C VAL A 387 14.24 14.42 26.20
N GLY A 388 15.45 13.86 26.15
CA GLY A 388 15.90 12.98 25.08
C GLY A 388 15.78 11.53 25.55
N ILE A 389 15.01 10.72 24.83
CA ILE A 389 14.76 9.32 25.17
C ILE A 389 15.42 8.43 24.12
N GLN A 390 16.35 7.59 24.56
CA GLN A 390 16.89 6.49 23.76
C GLN A 390 16.10 5.23 24.06
N VAL A 391 15.47 4.67 23.03
CA VAL A 391 14.64 3.47 23.16
C VAL A 391 15.53 2.25 22.94
N LYS A 392 15.37 1.25 23.81
CA LYS A 392 16.04 -0.05 23.70
C LYS A 392 14.97 -1.13 23.84
N TYR A 393 15.04 -2.15 22.99
CA TYR A 393 14.15 -3.30 23.05
C TYR A 393 14.91 -4.54 23.52
N THR A 394 14.25 -5.38 24.31
CA THR A 394 14.75 -6.70 24.68
C THR A 394 13.61 -7.69 24.92
N SER A 395 13.77 -8.92 24.46
CA SER A 395 12.90 -10.05 24.82
C SER A 395 13.28 -10.69 26.15
N SER A 396 14.53 -10.52 26.61
CA SER A 396 15.08 -11.13 27.83
C SER A 396 14.90 -10.28 29.09
N GLY A 397 14.39 -9.04 28.94
CA GLY A 397 14.29 -8.06 30.02
C GLY A 397 15.63 -7.37 30.36
N ARG A 398 16.69 -7.62 29.57
CA ARG A 398 18.02 -7.03 29.78
C ARG A 398 18.59 -6.45 28.49
N VAL A 399 19.26 -5.31 28.59
CA VAL A 399 20.04 -4.71 27.49
C VAL A 399 21.40 -4.25 28.01
N ARG A 400 22.45 -4.41 27.22
CA ARG A 400 23.78 -3.90 27.55
C ARG A 400 24.06 -2.64 26.75
N LEU A 401 24.51 -1.60 27.43
CA LEU A 401 24.98 -0.36 26.83
C LEU A 401 26.51 -0.37 26.83
N SER A 402 27.12 -0.11 25.67
CA SER A 402 28.58 0.05 25.61
C SER A 402 29.02 1.37 26.26
N GLU A 403 30.30 1.47 26.60
CA GLU A 403 30.87 2.73 27.09
C GLU A 403 30.80 3.84 26.05
N SER A 404 31.02 3.52 24.77
CA SER A 404 30.88 4.48 23.68
C SER A 404 29.45 5.01 23.56
N GLU A 405 28.44 4.13 23.60
CA GLU A 405 27.02 4.53 23.52
C GLU A 405 26.61 5.38 24.74
N ALA A 406 27.01 4.99 25.95
CA ALA A 406 26.71 5.75 27.16
C ALA A 406 27.30 7.16 27.12
N ASN A 407 28.56 7.27 26.69
CA ASN A 407 29.26 8.54 26.56
C ASN A 407 28.64 9.42 25.46
N GLU A 408 28.25 8.83 24.33
CA GLU A 408 27.55 9.54 23.26
C GLU A 408 26.22 10.11 23.76
N ILE A 409 25.44 9.33 24.53
CA ILE A 409 24.14 9.77 25.06
C ILE A 409 24.35 10.99 25.97
N LEU A 410 25.29 10.88 26.91
CA LEU A 410 25.60 11.94 27.86
C LEU A 410 26.16 13.18 27.18
N TYR A 411 27.03 13.01 26.18
CA TYR A 411 27.59 14.12 25.41
C TYR A 411 26.49 14.88 24.66
N THR A 412 25.66 14.17 23.89
CA THR A 412 24.55 14.77 23.14
C THR A 412 23.55 15.46 24.06
N ALA A 413 23.23 14.85 25.20
CA ALA A 413 22.35 15.45 26.21
C ALA A 413 22.87 16.80 26.71
N ARG A 414 24.18 16.89 27.01
CA ARG A 414 24.82 18.14 27.44
C ARG A 414 24.81 19.20 26.34
N GLU A 415 25.14 18.82 25.12
CA GLU A 415 25.15 19.78 24.01
C GLU A 415 23.76 20.35 23.68
N LEU A 416 22.71 19.55 23.83
CA LEU A 416 21.33 19.97 23.55
C LEU A 416 20.60 20.53 24.78
N ASN A 417 21.24 20.49 25.95
CA ASN A 417 20.64 20.81 27.24
C ASN A 417 19.35 19.99 27.49
N TRP A 418 19.42 18.69 27.21
CA TRP A 418 18.34 17.72 27.40
C TRP A 418 18.64 16.79 28.56
N ILE A 419 17.59 16.30 29.22
CA ILE A 419 17.70 15.24 30.21
C ILE A 419 17.72 13.90 29.47
N PRO A 420 18.80 13.12 29.56
CA PRO A 420 18.88 11.83 28.90
C PRO A 420 18.11 10.77 29.68
N ILE A 421 17.28 10.00 28.97
CA ILE A 421 16.56 8.85 29.53
C ILE A 421 16.73 7.65 28.59
N ILE A 422 16.98 6.47 29.16
CA ILE A 422 16.81 5.21 28.43
C ILE A 422 15.42 4.66 28.73
N ALA A 423 14.67 4.35 27.67
CA ALA A 423 13.42 3.60 27.78
C ALA A 423 13.66 2.16 27.33
N LEU A 424 13.62 1.23 28.28
CA LEU A 424 13.70 -0.21 28.03
C LEU A 424 12.30 -0.77 27.80
N VAL A 425 12.04 -1.22 26.57
CA VAL A 425 10.79 -1.84 26.16
C VAL A 425 10.93 -3.35 26.19
N SER A 426 10.10 -4.01 26.99
CA SER A 426 10.01 -5.47 27.13
C SER A 426 8.53 -5.88 27.23
N LYS A 427 8.12 -6.59 28.28
CA LYS A 427 6.71 -6.79 28.64
C LYS A 427 6.05 -5.52 29.17
N ARG A 428 6.86 -4.61 29.74
CA ARG A 428 6.50 -3.26 30.20
C ARG A 428 7.57 -2.27 29.77
N ILE A 429 7.36 -1.00 30.08
CA ILE A 429 8.31 0.09 29.81
C ILE A 429 8.97 0.47 31.13
N ASN A 430 10.31 0.46 31.17
CA ASN A 430 11.08 0.96 32.31
C ASN A 430 12.03 2.05 31.85
N PHE A 431 12.09 3.14 32.61
CA PHE A 431 12.88 4.32 32.35
C PHE A 431 14.08 4.40 33.27
N PHE A 432 15.20 4.90 32.75
CA PHE A 432 16.45 5.08 33.48
C PHE A 432 17.05 6.46 33.20
N ARG A 433 17.26 7.25 34.26
CA ARG A 433 17.96 8.55 34.19
C ARG A 433 19.47 8.42 34.37
N ASN A 434 19.93 7.43 35.14
CA ASN A 434 21.37 7.23 35.35
C ASN A 434 21.99 6.48 34.17
N ILE A 435 22.52 7.24 33.21
CA ILE A 435 23.16 6.70 32.01
C ILE A 435 24.59 6.27 32.35
N ARG A 436 24.88 4.98 32.22
CA ARG A 436 26.16 4.33 32.51
C ARG A 436 26.36 3.15 31.56
N SER A 437 27.61 2.81 31.29
CA SER A 437 27.92 1.55 30.61
C SER A 437 27.54 0.36 31.49
N GLY A 438 27.15 -0.74 30.86
CA GLY A 438 26.78 -1.97 31.56
C GLY A 438 25.36 -2.46 31.26
N GLU A 439 24.88 -3.35 32.10
CA GLU A 439 23.59 -4.01 31.93
C GLU A 439 22.46 -3.19 32.58
N TYR A 440 21.38 -2.99 31.83
CA TYR A 440 20.13 -2.43 32.30
C TYR A 440 19.10 -3.55 32.39
N LYS A 441 18.47 -3.70 33.55
CA LYS A 441 17.46 -4.73 33.81
C LYS A 441 16.12 -4.09 34.08
N GLU A 442 15.07 -4.70 33.56
CA GLU A 442 13.68 -4.30 33.79
C GLU A 442 13.33 -4.06 35.27
N SER A 443 13.93 -4.82 36.20
CA SER A 443 13.72 -4.68 37.65
C SER A 443 14.32 -3.43 38.29
N GLU A 444 15.20 -2.70 37.59
CA GLU A 444 15.99 -1.60 38.14
C GLU A 444 15.52 -0.21 37.68
N GLY A 445 14.58 -0.13 36.73
CA GLY A 445 14.08 1.13 36.17
C GLY A 445 12.69 1.50 36.68
N SER A 446 12.34 2.78 36.64
CA SER A 446 11.00 3.24 37.02
C SER A 446 9.98 3.01 35.89
N GLU A 447 8.75 2.66 36.22
CA GLU A 447 7.64 2.59 35.25
C GLU A 447 7.07 3.99 34.93
N ASP A 448 7.46 5.01 35.71
CA ASP A 448 7.04 6.39 35.52
C ASP A 448 8.23 7.30 35.19
N ILE A 449 8.21 7.84 33.96
CA ILE A 449 9.21 8.82 33.52
C ILE A 449 9.23 10.09 34.38
N GLU A 450 8.11 10.49 35.00
CA GLU A 450 8.05 11.73 35.79
C GLU A 450 8.77 11.61 37.13
N GLU A 451 8.75 10.43 37.76
CA GLU A 451 9.51 10.15 38.99
C GLU A 451 11.02 10.34 38.81
N LEU A 452 11.49 10.19 37.57
CA LEU A 452 12.89 10.40 37.23
C LEU A 452 13.22 11.87 37.01
N LEU A 453 12.23 12.74 36.79
CA LEU A 453 12.46 14.13 36.43
C LEU A 453 12.37 15.05 37.64
N ASP A 454 11.63 14.67 38.66
CA ASP A 454 11.64 15.35 39.96
C ASP A 454 13.02 15.22 40.65
#